data_AF-W6K1R2-F1
#
_entry.id   AF-W6K1R2-F1
#
_cell.length_a   1.000
_cell.length_b   1.000
_cell.length_c   1.000
_cell.angle_alpha   90.00
_cell.angle_beta   90.00
_cell.angle_gamma   90.00
#
_symmetry.space_group_name_H-M   'P 1'
#
loop_
_entity.id
_entity.type
_entity.pdbx_description
1 polymer ?
#
loop_
_entity_poly.entity_id
_entity_poly.type
_entity_poly.pdbx_seq_one_letter_code
_entity_poly.pdbx_strand_id
1 'polypeptide(L)'
;MNIIFTLASSFALGYFIKQRGLAILTYLALDATVFAYQTLAVLLEWLGPQQGFEGEAFGPKPNGFPVQFSPHELAGYGVVNLLVITAGVGLVVLGSHLARRRVRTRPAPQRLEPAA
;
A
#
# COMPACT_ATOMS: atom_id res chain seq x y z
N MET A 1 -1.67 -2.17 -8.66
CA MET A 1 -1.39 -2.25 -7.21
C MET A 1 -0.11 -3.03 -6.97
N ASN A 2 0.82 -2.45 -6.21
CA ASN A 2 2.09 -3.09 -5.91
C ASN A 2 2.02 -3.80 -4.56
N ILE A 3 1.97 -5.14 -4.57
CA ILE A 3 1.86 -5.97 -3.37
C ILE A 3 3.10 -5.82 -2.48
N ILE A 4 4.30 -5.77 -3.08
CA ILE A 4 5.56 -5.62 -2.34
C ILE A 4 5.56 -4.27 -1.60
N PHE A 5 5.23 -3.20 -2.32
CA PHE A 5 5.06 -1.87 -1.74
C PHE A 5 4.03 -1.89 -0.61
N THR A 6 2.88 -2.52 -0.84
CA THR A 6 1.80 -2.62 0.14
C THR A 6 2.30 -3.28 1.42
N LEU A 7 2.91 -4.47 1.34
CA LEU A 7 3.39 -5.22 2.50
C LEU A 7 4.47 -4.47 3.28
N ALA A 8 5.48 -3.94 2.57
CA ALA A 8 6.61 -3.26 3.20
C ALA A 8 6.20 -1.93 3.84
N SER A 9 5.46 -1.08 3.11
CA SER A 9 5.08 0.25 3.58
C SER A 9 4.05 0.19 4.69
N SER A 10 2.99 -0.62 4.55
CA SER A 10 1.92 -0.71 5.55
C SER A 10 2.44 -1.16 6.92
N PHE A 11 3.23 -2.22 6.95
CA PHE A 11 3.79 -2.72 8.20
C PHE A 11 4.76 -1.71 8.83
N ALA A 12 5.69 -1.15 8.03
CA ALA A 12 6.64 -0.17 8.52
C ALA A 12 5.95 1.08 9.09
N LEU A 13 4.98 1.64 8.37
CA LEU A 13 4.22 2.80 8.81
C LEU A 13 3.45 2.51 10.09
N GLY A 14 2.77 1.36 10.15
CA GLY A 14 2.07 0.92 11.37
C GLY A 14 2.99 0.77 12.57
N TYR A 15 4.20 0.24 12.36
CA TYR A 15 5.16 -0.03 13.43
C TYR A 15 5.89 1.21 13.92
N PHE A 16 6.31 2.11 13.03
CA PHE A 16 7.13 3.28 13.38
C PHE A 16 6.31 4.53 13.71
N ILE A 17 5.13 4.73 13.10
CA ILE A 17 4.30 5.91 13.35
C ILE A 17 3.42 5.68 14.59
N LYS A 18 3.64 6.50 15.62
CA LYS A 18 2.93 6.38 16.91
C LYS A 18 1.41 6.62 16.80
N GLN A 19 1.02 7.56 15.94
CA GLN A 19 -0.38 7.92 15.72
C GLN A 19 -0.99 7.05 14.62
N ARG A 20 -1.87 6.12 15.02
CA ARG A 20 -2.50 5.16 14.10
C ARG A 20 -3.24 5.83 12.93
N GLY A 21 -4.00 6.90 13.20
CA GLY A 21 -4.72 7.63 12.15
C GLY A 21 -3.79 8.22 11.12
N LEU A 22 -2.69 8.86 11.57
CA LEU A 22 -1.65 9.39 10.70
C LEU A 22 -0.99 8.27 9.87
N ALA A 23 -0.67 7.13 10.49
CA ALA A 23 -0.07 5.99 9.79
C ALA A 23 -0.96 5.46 8.65
N ILE A 24 -2.27 5.35 8.90
CA ILE A 24 -3.25 4.92 7.90
C ILE A 24 -3.35 5.95 6.78
N LEU A 25 -3.46 7.24 7.12
CA LEU A 25 -3.53 8.33 6.12
C LEU A 25 -2.27 8.37 5.25
N THR A 26 -1.08 8.24 5.85
CA THR A 26 0.18 8.19 5.12
C THR A 26 0.24 6.98 4.20
N TYR A 27 -0.18 5.80 4.67
CA TYR A 27 -0.24 4.60 3.83
C TYR A 27 -1.16 4.82 2.62
N LEU A 28 -2.39 5.28 2.83
CA LEU A 28 -3.35 5.53 1.77
C LEU A 28 -2.87 6.59 0.77
N ALA A 29 -2.22 7.65 1.24
CA ALA A 29 -1.66 8.70 0.38
C ALA A 29 -0.54 8.17 -0.51
N LEU A 30 0.38 7.37 0.05
CA LEU A 30 1.46 6.76 -0.73
C LEU A 30 0.91 5.71 -1.70
N ASP A 31 -0.03 4.88 -1.28
CA ASP A 31 -0.68 3.86 -2.12
C ASP A 31 -1.38 4.51 -3.32
N ALA A 32 -2.14 5.59 -3.09
CA ALA A 32 -2.76 6.38 -4.16
C ALA A 32 -1.74 6.99 -5.12
N THR A 33 -0.59 7.46 -4.61
CA THR A 33 0.48 8.03 -5.44
C THR A 33 1.13 6.97 -6.33
N VAL A 34 1.45 5.81 -5.76
CA VAL A 34 2.01 4.67 -6.50
C VAL A 34 1.02 4.18 -7.54
N PHE A 35 -0.26 4.08 -7.18
CA PHE A 35 -1.34 3.73 -8.11
C PHE A 35 -1.42 4.71 -9.28
N ALA A 36 -1.45 6.02 -9.02
CA ALA A 36 -1.49 7.04 -10.05
C ALA A 36 -0.29 6.96 -11.01
N TYR A 37 0.91 6.72 -10.48
CA TYR A 37 2.11 6.53 -11.29
C TYR A 37 2.01 5.28 -12.18
N GLN A 38 1.51 4.16 -11.65
CA GLN A 38 1.29 2.94 -12.43
C GLN A 38 0.24 3.14 -13.53
N THR A 39 -0.87 3.78 -13.21
CA THR A 39 -1.93 4.09 -14.20
C THR A 39 -1.39 5.00 -15.30
N LEU A 40 -0.59 6.01 -14.94
CA LEU A 40 0.06 6.88 -15.92
C LEU A 40 1.07 6.11 -16.79
N ALA A 41 1.87 5.23 -16.21
CA ALA A 41 2.83 4.41 -16.95
C ALA A 41 2.12 3.50 -17.98
N VAL A 42 1.04 2.83 -17.58
CA VAL A 42 0.22 2.01 -18.49
C VAL A 42 -0.39 2.86 -19.61
N LEU A 43 -0.88 4.05 -19.28
CA LEU A 43 -1.44 4.96 -20.28
C LEU A 43 -0.39 5.42 -21.30
N LEU A 44 0.80 5.80 -20.83
CA LEU A 44 1.91 6.22 -21.69
C LEU A 44 2.41 5.06 -22.56
N GLU A 45 2.40 3.83 -22.05
CA GLU A 45 2.74 2.63 -22.81
C GLU A 45 1.75 2.40 -23.96
N TRP A 46 0.45 2.58 -23.73
CA TRP A 46 -0.55 2.47 -24.79
C TRP A 46 -0.37 3.51 -25.89
N LEU A 47 0.05 4.73 -25.53
CA LEU A 47 0.26 5.86 -26.44
C LEU A 47 1.64 5.86 -27.12
N GLY A 48 2.61 5.12 -26.56
CA GLY A 48 3.99 5.08 -27.04
C GLY A 48 4.17 4.25 -28.33
N PRO A 49 5.22 4.55 -29.12
CA PRO A 49 5.58 3.77 -30.30
C PRO A 49 6.25 2.43 -29.97
N GLN A 50 6.69 2.21 -28.73
CA GLN A 50 7.26 0.94 -28.28
C GLN A 50 6.16 -0.05 -27.89
N GLN A 51 6.26 -1.28 -28.41
CA GLN A 51 5.48 -2.44 -27.99
C GLN A 51 6.16 -3.07 -26.75
N GLY A 52 6.33 -2.29 -25.70
CA GLY A 52 7.49 -2.38 -24.79
C GLY A 52 7.20 -2.78 -23.35
N PHE A 53 6.00 -3.22 -23.01
CA PHE A 53 5.76 -4.16 -21.92
C PHE A 53 4.69 -5.14 -22.39
N GLU A 54 5.10 -6.33 -22.83
CA GLU A 54 4.24 -7.53 -22.89
C GLU A 54 3.89 -8.00 -21.46
N GLY A 55 3.56 -7.06 -20.58
CA GLY A 55 3.39 -7.28 -19.16
C GLY A 55 2.06 -7.96 -18.93
N GLU A 56 2.09 -9.29 -18.71
CA GLU A 56 0.99 -10.11 -18.20
C GLU A 56 0.22 -9.45 -17.02
N ALA A 57 0.85 -8.49 -16.32
CA ALA A 57 0.29 -7.77 -15.18
C ALA A 57 -0.83 -6.76 -15.50
N PHE A 58 -0.95 -6.24 -16.73
CA PHE A 58 -1.91 -5.17 -17.06
C PHE A 58 -2.86 -5.48 -18.24
N GLY A 59 -2.79 -6.71 -18.75
CA GLY A 59 -3.66 -7.16 -19.84
C GLY A 59 -3.21 -6.69 -21.23
N PRO A 60 -3.83 -7.22 -22.29
CA PRO A 60 -3.43 -6.91 -23.66
C PRO A 60 -3.64 -5.43 -23.98
N LYS A 61 -2.78 -4.90 -24.86
CA LYS A 61 -2.98 -3.57 -25.45
C LYS A 61 -4.36 -3.50 -26.10
N PRO A 62 -5.16 -2.45 -25.86
CA PRO A 62 -6.49 -2.34 -26.44
C PRO A 62 -6.42 -2.24 -27.97
N ASN A 63 -7.39 -2.86 -28.65
CA ASN A 63 -7.47 -2.93 -30.11
C ASN A 63 -7.94 -1.61 -30.77
N GLY A 64 -8.30 -0.60 -29.99
CA GLY A 64 -8.77 0.70 -30.45
C GLY A 64 -9.16 1.63 -29.30
N PHE A 65 -9.33 2.92 -29.61
CA PHE A 65 -9.87 3.92 -28.69
C PHE A 65 -11.27 4.38 -29.15
N PRO A 66 -12.25 4.53 -28.24
CA PRO A 66 -12.15 4.38 -26.78
C PRO A 66 -11.97 2.91 -26.34
N VAL A 67 -11.21 2.71 -25.27
CA VAL A 67 -10.96 1.38 -24.71
C VAL A 67 -12.28 0.78 -24.20
N GLN A 68 -12.63 -0.40 -24.69
CA GLN A 68 -13.81 -1.14 -24.24
C GLN A 68 -13.39 -2.16 -23.18
N PHE A 69 -13.91 -2.01 -21.97
CA PHE A 69 -13.70 -2.95 -20.88
C PHE A 69 -14.92 -3.82 -20.69
N SER A 70 -14.72 -5.11 -20.41
CA SER A 70 -15.81 -5.95 -19.93
C SER A 70 -16.23 -5.46 -18.53
N PRO A 71 -17.54 -5.33 -18.22
CA PRO A 71 -18.01 -4.97 -16.88
C PRO A 71 -17.45 -5.89 -15.79
N HIS A 72 -17.25 -7.17 -16.10
CA HIS A 72 -16.70 -8.17 -15.18
C HIS A 72 -15.21 -7.95 -14.89
N GLU A 73 -14.43 -7.53 -15.89
CA GLU A 73 -13.00 -7.22 -15.72
C GLU A 73 -12.83 -5.97 -14.86
N LEU A 74 -13.64 -4.94 -15.11
CA LEU A 74 -13.62 -3.71 -14.32
C LEU A 74 -14.02 -3.98 -12.86
N ALA A 75 -15.07 -4.78 -12.64
CA ALA A 75 -15.50 -5.18 -11.31
C ALA A 75 -14.42 -6.03 -10.60
N GLY A 76 -13.83 -7.00 -11.29
CA GLY A 76 -12.76 -7.85 -10.76
C GLY A 76 -11.54 -7.03 -10.36
N TYR A 77 -11.12 -6.09 -11.22
CA TYR A 77 -10.06 -5.14 -10.89
C TYR A 77 -10.40 -4.34 -9.64
N GLY A 78 -11.58 -3.73 -9.57
CA GLY A 78 -12.03 -2.96 -8.40
C GLY A 78 -12.00 -3.77 -7.11
N VAL A 79 -12.50 -5.01 -7.14
CA VAL A 79 -12.50 -5.93 -5.98
C VAL A 79 -11.07 -6.26 -5.54
N VAL A 80 -10.18 -6.63 -6.47
CA VAL A 80 -8.79 -6.94 -6.13
C VAL A 80 -8.09 -5.74 -5.50
N ASN A 81 -8.28 -4.53 -6.05
CA ASN A 81 -7.71 -3.31 -5.48
C ASN A 81 -8.24 -3.06 -4.06
N LEU A 82 -9.55 -3.23 -3.85
CA LEU A 82 -10.17 -3.06 -2.53
C LEU A 82 -9.59 -4.05 -1.50
N LEU A 83 -9.39 -5.31 -1.89
CA LEU A 83 -8.78 -6.33 -1.03
C LEU A 83 -7.34 -5.97 -0.65
N VAL A 84 -6.53 -5.51 -1.62
CA VAL A 84 -5.14 -5.10 -1.37
C VAL A 84 -5.07 -3.91 -0.41
N ILE A 85 -5.89 -2.88 -0.64
CA ILE A 85 -5.97 -1.70 0.25
C ILE A 85 -6.40 -2.12 1.66
N THR A 86 -7.42 -2.98 1.76
CA THR A 86 -7.92 -3.49 3.04
C THR A 86 -6.84 -4.28 3.79
N ALA A 87 -6.09 -5.14 3.09
CA ALA A 87 -4.98 -5.87 3.66
C ALA A 87 -3.87 -4.93 4.15
N GLY A 88 -3.50 -3.91 3.36
CA GLY A 88 -2.54 -2.90 3.76
C GLY A 88 -2.97 -2.13 5.00
N VAL A 89 -4.21 -1.65 5.07
CA VAL A 89 -4.75 -1.03 6.29
C VAL A 89 -4.67 -2.00 7.47
N GLY A 90 -5.02 -3.27 7.28
CA GLY A 90 -4.89 -4.31 8.30
C GLY A 90 -3.46 -4.46 8.83
N LEU A 91 -2.46 -4.44 7.95
CA LEU A 91 -1.04 -4.49 8.32
C LEU A 91 -0.59 -3.25 9.09
N VAL A 92 -1.06 -2.04 8.73
CA VAL A 92 -0.80 -0.82 9.51
C VAL A 92 -1.32 -0.99 10.94
N VAL A 93 -2.55 -1.49 11.10
CA VAL A 93 -3.16 -1.74 12.41
C VAL A 93 -2.37 -2.76 13.20
N LEU A 94 -1.96 -3.85 12.57
CA LEU A 94 -1.14 -4.90 13.18
C LEU A 94 0.22 -4.36 13.65
N GLY A 95 0.92 -3.60 12.81
CA GLY A 95 2.19 -2.96 13.16
C GLY A 95 2.04 -2.02 14.37
N SER A 96 0.98 -1.21 14.40
CA SER A 96 0.69 -0.30 15.51
C SER A 96 0.39 -1.04 16.82
N HIS A 97 -0.29 -2.18 16.75
CA HIS A 97 -0.55 -3.02 17.91
C HIS A 97 0.74 -3.61 18.50
N LEU A 98 1.63 -4.11 17.63
CA LEU A 98 2.93 -4.65 18.03
C LEU A 98 3.85 -3.58 18.64
N ALA A 99 3.88 -2.37 18.06
CA ALA A 99 4.65 -1.26 18.58
C ALA A 99 4.19 -0.87 20.00
N ARG A 100 2.87 -0.82 20.25
CA ARG A 100 2.31 -0.54 21.57
C ARG A 100 2.63 -1.63 22.59
N ARG A 101 2.61 -2.91 22.19
CA ARG A 101 3.01 -4.03 23.05
C ARG A 101 4.46 -3.89 23.52
N ARG A 102 5.39 -3.49 22.65
CA ARG A 102 6.80 -3.27 23.01
C ARG A 102 7.02 -2.12 24.00
N VAL A 103 6.28 -1.03 23.87
CA VAL A 103 6.39 0.10 24.81
C VAL A 103 5.95 -0.32 26.22
N ARG A 104 4.96 -1.20 26.31
CA ARG A 104 4.36 -1.66 27.57
C ARG A 104 5.25 -2.63 28.36
N THR A 105 6.16 -3.34 27.69
CA THR A 105 7.11 -4.28 28.30
C THR A 105 8.46 -3.66 28.66
N ARG A 106 8.68 -2.36 28.41
CA ARG A 106 9.93 -1.69 28.79
C ARG A 106 9.90 -1.42 30.30
N PRO A 107 10.78 -2.03 31.12
CA PRO A 107 10.78 -1.79 32.56
C PRO A 107 11.05 -0.31 32.84
N ALA A 108 10.30 0.25 33.80
CA ALA A 108 10.51 1.62 34.26
C ALA A 108 11.97 1.74 34.75
N PRO A 109 12.69 2.83 34.41
CA PRO A 109 14.04 3.03 34.90
C PRO A 109 14.00 3.00 36.43
N GLN A 110 14.68 2.03 37.04
CA GLN A 110 14.86 1.98 38.48
C GLN A 110 15.49 3.31 38.90
N ARG A 111 14.70 4.13 39.59
CA ARG A 111 15.17 5.35 40.20
C ARG A 111 16.17 4.89 41.26
N LEU A 112 17.46 5.07 41.00
CA LEU A 112 18.50 4.85 42.00
C LEU A 112 18.22 5.85 43.13
N GLU A 113 17.68 5.37 44.25
CA GLU A 113 17.61 6.18 45.46
C GLU A 113 19.04 6.42 45.97
N PRO A 114 19.38 7.65 46.37
CA PRO A 114 20.69 7.93 46.94
C PRO A 114 20.82 7.17 48.26
N ALA A 115 21.86 6.34 48.36
CA ALA A 115 22.24 5.70 49.62
C ALA A 115 22.59 6.79 50.65
N ALA A 116 21.91 6.74 51.79
CA ALA A 116 22.10 7.62 52.94
C ALA A 116 23.40 7.27 53.70
#